data_AF-A0A7X0GBG0-F1
#
_entry.id   AF-A0A7X0GBG0-F1
#
_cell.length_a   1.000
_cell.length_b   1.000
_cell.length_c   1.000
_cell.angle_alpha   90.00
_cell.angle_beta   90.00
_cell.angle_gamma   90.00
#
_symmetry.space_group_name_H-M   'P 1'
#
loop_
_entity.id
_entity.type
_entity.pdbx_description
1 polymer ?
#
loop_
_entity_poly.entity_id
_entity_poly.type
_entity_poly.pdbx_seq_one_letter_code
_entity_poly.pdbx_strand_id
1 'polypeptide(L)'
;MSSSPQTKPSAIDRLRNLVSWDSDWKGLRVVVTGIGVSGFAAADTLIELGARVVVVDAATSAKALAQADTLKIVGAADVLLGQDAVKTLPLVDGEKAELVVTSPGWRPDQSLLAVAKRTHVPVWGDVELAWRVREREGRKTADWLTITGTNGKTTTVGMTEAMLQAAGLKAIAVGNVGTPILDALRDPVEYDAFAVELSSFQLHWSESLSPVASVCLNVAEDHVDWHGSYESYLADKAKIFEHTQKACIYNAEQIETERMVENADVVEGCRAIGFTTLTPAVSMLGVVEGLLVDRAFIEERRSSAEELASLADLGPAAPRHMVANALAAAALVRAYGVDSAAVREGLRNYLPGDHRIQPVAKRNGVLWVNDSKATNPHAASAALSAFGNVVWIAGGLSKGVNYDELVKSNAGRLKAVVLIGTDTADLEASLKRHAADVPVIGQPKGDTEMVQSADSAGAAAEPSPIFGDTVMAHAVESAASIAEPGDTVLMAPAAASMDQFTSYAHRGDAFIRAVRELVEGQAQTTEE
;
A
#
# COMPACT_ATOMS: atom_id res chain seq x y z
N MET A 1 -28.47 32.68 -45.10
CA MET A 1 -27.64 32.66 -43.88
C MET A 1 -26.95 31.31 -43.85
N SER A 2 -25.70 31.27 -44.31
CA SER A 2 -24.89 30.05 -44.30
C SER A 2 -24.36 29.85 -42.88
N SER A 3 -24.86 28.83 -42.19
CA SER A 3 -24.33 28.41 -40.89
C SER A 3 -22.91 27.89 -41.12
N SER A 4 -21.93 28.59 -40.56
CA SER A 4 -20.55 28.13 -40.54
C SER A 4 -20.48 26.75 -39.86
N PRO A 5 -19.66 25.80 -40.36
CA PRO A 5 -19.49 24.52 -39.69
C PRO A 5 -18.80 24.79 -38.35
N GLN A 6 -19.48 24.51 -37.24
CA GLN A 6 -18.82 24.42 -35.95
C GLN A 6 -17.81 23.27 -36.06
N THR A 7 -16.51 23.61 -36.07
CA THR A 7 -15.43 22.63 -35.92
C THR A 7 -15.65 21.87 -34.63
N LYS A 8 -15.90 20.55 -34.72
CA LYS A 8 -15.96 19.67 -33.54
C LYS A 8 -14.66 19.87 -32.74
N PRO A 9 -14.72 20.03 -31.40
CA PRO A 9 -13.53 20.09 -30.57
C PRO A 9 -12.61 18.91 -30.87
N SER A 10 -11.30 19.11 -30.83
CA SER A 10 -10.38 17.98 -30.93
C SER A 10 -10.59 17.04 -29.74
N ALA A 11 -10.30 15.74 -29.89
CA ALA A 11 -10.44 14.78 -28.78
C ALA A 11 -9.63 15.25 -27.54
N ILE A 12 -8.49 15.90 -27.76
CA ILE A 12 -7.66 16.48 -26.70
C ILE A 12 -8.39 17.63 -25.98
N ASP A 13 -9.04 18.53 -26.70
CA ASP A 13 -9.79 19.63 -26.10
C ASP A 13 -10.99 19.13 -25.31
N ARG A 14 -11.64 18.05 -25.78
CA ARG A 14 -12.70 17.39 -25.01
C ARG A 14 -12.15 16.86 -23.69
N LEU A 15 -11.07 16.07 -23.72
CA LEU A 15 -10.48 15.46 -22.53
C LEU A 15 -10.02 16.49 -21.50
N ARG A 16 -9.47 17.63 -21.94
CA ARG A 16 -9.09 18.73 -21.04
C ARG A 16 -10.25 19.29 -20.22
N ASN A 17 -11.45 19.26 -20.77
CA ASN A 17 -12.66 19.76 -20.12
C ASN A 17 -13.39 18.69 -19.29
N LEU A 18 -12.90 17.45 -19.26
CA LEU A 18 -13.43 16.39 -18.38
C LEU A 18 -12.79 16.54 -17.00
N VAL A 19 -13.39 17.40 -16.18
CA VAL A 19 -12.86 17.81 -14.86
C VAL A 19 -13.90 17.72 -13.73
N SER A 20 -15.11 17.24 -14.04
CA SER A 20 -16.16 16.92 -13.07
C SER A 20 -16.95 15.69 -13.50
N TRP A 21 -17.70 15.11 -12.56
CA TRP A 21 -18.69 14.05 -12.80
C TRP A 21 -19.68 14.43 -13.90
N ASP A 22 -20.16 15.68 -13.89
CA ASP A 22 -21.20 16.15 -14.81
C ASP A 22 -20.63 16.70 -16.15
N SER A 23 -19.33 16.53 -16.39
CA SER A 23 -18.71 16.87 -17.68
C SER A 23 -19.26 16.02 -18.84
N ASP A 24 -19.00 16.39 -20.09
CA ASP A 24 -19.52 15.70 -21.27
C ASP A 24 -18.77 14.38 -21.59
N TRP A 25 -18.93 13.39 -20.71
CA TRP A 25 -18.41 12.02 -20.85
C TRP A 25 -19.15 11.18 -21.89
N LYS A 26 -20.40 11.57 -22.22
CA LYS A 26 -21.32 10.76 -23.00
C LYS A 26 -20.76 10.42 -24.39
N GLY A 27 -20.66 9.14 -24.70
CA GLY A 27 -20.14 8.66 -25.98
C GLY A 27 -18.63 8.81 -26.15
N LEU A 28 -17.88 9.22 -25.12
CA LEU A 28 -16.41 9.16 -25.15
C LEU A 28 -15.97 7.71 -25.31
N ARG A 29 -15.08 7.44 -26.26
CA ARG A 29 -14.60 6.08 -26.53
C ARG A 29 -13.38 5.78 -25.68
N VAL A 30 -13.53 4.89 -24.72
CA VAL A 30 -12.50 4.56 -23.74
C VAL A 30 -12.13 3.09 -23.81
N VAL A 31 -10.84 2.82 -23.83
CA VAL A 31 -10.30 1.47 -23.57
C VAL A 31 -9.82 1.43 -22.13
N VAL A 32 -10.33 0.49 -21.34
CA VAL A 32 -9.86 0.26 -19.97
C VAL A 32 -8.95 -0.96 -19.95
N THR A 33 -7.73 -0.84 -19.43
CA THR A 33 -6.80 -1.97 -19.32
C THR A 33 -6.73 -2.50 -17.89
N GLY A 34 -6.95 -3.79 -17.74
CA GLY A 34 -7.10 -4.48 -16.46
C GLY A 34 -8.57 -4.64 -16.08
N ILE A 35 -8.97 -5.84 -15.66
CA ILE A 35 -10.31 -6.18 -15.17
C ILE A 35 -10.32 -6.46 -13.65
N GLY A 36 -9.16 -6.32 -13.01
CA GLY A 36 -9.04 -6.36 -11.54
C GLY A 36 -9.82 -5.23 -10.85
N VAL A 37 -9.57 -5.04 -9.56
CA VAL A 37 -10.35 -4.11 -8.72
C VAL A 37 -10.40 -2.68 -9.30
N SER A 38 -9.24 -2.04 -9.54
CA SER A 38 -9.20 -0.67 -10.11
C SER A 38 -9.82 -0.57 -11.49
N GLY A 39 -9.50 -1.51 -12.39
CA GLY A 39 -9.99 -1.47 -13.77
C GLY A 39 -11.49 -1.71 -13.88
N PHE A 40 -12.05 -2.58 -13.03
CA PHE A 40 -13.49 -2.76 -12.93
C PHE A 40 -14.18 -1.47 -12.47
N ALA A 41 -13.69 -0.85 -11.40
CA ALA A 41 -14.26 0.40 -10.88
C ALA A 41 -14.17 1.55 -11.91
N ALA A 42 -13.06 1.63 -12.66
CA ALA A 42 -12.90 2.57 -13.77
C ALA A 42 -13.92 2.33 -14.90
N ALA A 43 -14.06 1.08 -15.34
CA ALA A 43 -15.00 0.73 -16.40
C ALA A 43 -16.46 1.02 -15.98
N ASP A 44 -16.86 0.59 -14.79
CA ASP A 44 -18.21 0.79 -14.25
C ASP A 44 -18.54 2.28 -14.10
N THR A 45 -17.61 3.10 -13.56
CA THR A 45 -17.79 4.55 -13.47
C THR A 45 -17.95 5.19 -14.85
N LEU A 46 -17.10 4.85 -15.81
CA LEU A 46 -17.18 5.40 -17.18
C LEU A 46 -18.47 5.01 -17.89
N ILE A 47 -18.96 3.79 -17.69
CA ILE A 47 -20.25 3.32 -18.22
C ILE A 47 -21.39 4.14 -17.61
N GLU A 48 -21.39 4.39 -16.30
CA GLU A 48 -22.38 5.23 -15.63
C GLU A 48 -22.39 6.67 -16.18
N LEU A 49 -21.21 7.23 -16.46
CA LEU A 49 -21.04 8.55 -17.07
C LEU A 49 -21.46 8.57 -18.57
N GLY A 50 -21.83 7.42 -19.14
CA GLY A 50 -22.32 7.29 -20.50
C GLY A 50 -21.23 7.16 -21.56
N ALA A 51 -19.98 6.87 -21.18
CA ALA A 51 -18.90 6.58 -22.11
C ALA A 51 -19.13 5.22 -22.82
N ARG A 52 -18.48 5.03 -23.96
CA ARG A 52 -18.39 3.74 -24.65
C ARG A 52 -17.10 3.05 -24.23
N VAL A 53 -17.23 1.95 -23.49
CA VAL A 53 -16.10 1.31 -22.81
C VAL A 53 -15.82 -0.06 -23.39
N VAL A 54 -14.58 -0.31 -23.80
CA VAL A 54 -14.04 -1.65 -24.07
C VAL A 54 -13.01 -1.99 -23.00
N VAL A 55 -13.17 -3.12 -22.33
CA VAL A 55 -12.22 -3.57 -21.29
C VAL A 55 -11.30 -4.64 -21.85
N VAL A 56 -10.01 -4.57 -21.51
CA VAL A 56 -8.97 -5.48 -21.99
C VAL A 56 -8.16 -6.04 -20.83
N ASP A 57 -8.02 -7.36 -20.74
CA ASP A 57 -7.12 -8.02 -19.77
C ASP A 57 -6.51 -9.31 -20.35
N ALA A 58 -5.30 -9.67 -19.92
CA ALA A 58 -4.68 -10.95 -20.28
C ALA A 58 -5.27 -12.12 -19.48
N ALA A 59 -5.86 -11.86 -18.31
CA ALA A 59 -6.37 -12.86 -17.39
C ALA A 59 -7.62 -13.55 -17.94
N THR A 60 -7.63 -14.89 -17.82
CA THR A 60 -8.76 -15.76 -18.20
C THR A 60 -9.23 -16.63 -17.03
N SER A 61 -8.95 -16.21 -15.80
CA SER A 61 -9.39 -16.93 -14.60
C SER A 61 -10.91 -16.89 -14.45
N ALA A 62 -11.49 -17.81 -13.66
CA ALA A 62 -12.92 -17.82 -13.38
C ALA A 62 -13.42 -16.47 -12.81
N LYS A 63 -12.60 -15.82 -11.98
CA LYS A 63 -12.87 -14.48 -11.46
C LYS A 63 -12.92 -13.43 -12.58
N ALA A 64 -11.94 -13.43 -13.49
CA ALA A 64 -11.90 -12.49 -14.61
C ALA A 64 -13.10 -12.68 -15.55
N LEU A 65 -13.49 -13.93 -15.81
CA LEU A 65 -14.69 -14.25 -16.62
C LEU A 65 -15.97 -13.73 -15.96
N ALA A 66 -16.15 -13.96 -14.66
CA ALA A 66 -17.32 -13.45 -13.92
C ALA A 66 -17.38 -11.92 -13.90
N GLN A 67 -16.23 -11.24 -13.74
CA GLN A 67 -16.15 -9.78 -13.85
C GLN A 67 -16.48 -9.29 -15.26
N ALA A 68 -16.02 -10.00 -16.29
CA ALA A 68 -16.34 -9.67 -17.68
C ALA A 68 -17.83 -9.78 -17.98
N ASP A 69 -18.48 -10.85 -17.50
CA ASP A 69 -19.92 -11.02 -17.65
C ASP A 69 -20.69 -9.90 -16.93
N THR A 70 -20.25 -9.52 -15.74
CA THR A 70 -20.84 -8.41 -14.98
C THR A 70 -20.73 -7.08 -15.76
N LEU A 71 -19.55 -6.75 -16.27
CA LEU A 71 -19.34 -5.51 -17.03
C LEU A 71 -20.17 -5.47 -18.33
N LYS A 72 -20.33 -6.61 -19.01
CA LYS A 72 -21.23 -6.70 -20.18
C LYS A 72 -22.68 -6.44 -19.81
N ILE A 73 -23.14 -6.92 -18.65
CA ILE A 73 -24.50 -6.66 -18.15
C ILE A 73 -24.68 -5.18 -17.80
N VAL A 74 -23.68 -4.57 -17.16
CA VAL A 74 -23.72 -3.16 -16.73
C VAL A 74 -23.66 -2.19 -17.92
N GLY A 75 -23.07 -2.61 -19.06
CA GLY A 75 -23.15 -1.87 -20.32
C GLY A 75 -21.81 -1.61 -21.01
N ALA A 76 -20.76 -2.37 -20.68
CA ALA A 76 -19.53 -2.36 -21.46
C ALA A 76 -19.83 -2.73 -22.93
N ALA A 77 -19.24 -1.99 -23.87
CA ALA A 77 -19.39 -2.25 -25.30
C ALA A 77 -18.75 -3.59 -25.68
N ASP A 78 -17.61 -3.92 -25.07
CA ASP A 78 -17.00 -5.25 -25.15
C ASP A 78 -16.04 -5.50 -23.97
N VAL A 79 -15.73 -6.78 -23.73
CA VAL A 79 -14.69 -7.20 -22.78
C VAL A 79 -13.83 -8.28 -23.43
N LEU A 80 -12.59 -7.92 -23.74
CA LEU A 80 -11.61 -8.74 -24.46
C LEU A 80 -10.61 -9.34 -23.47
N LEU A 81 -10.65 -10.66 -23.32
CA LEU A 81 -9.76 -11.39 -22.43
C LEU A 81 -8.75 -12.25 -23.19
N GLY A 82 -7.58 -12.44 -22.59
CA GLY A 82 -6.54 -13.34 -23.06
C GLY A 82 -5.30 -12.63 -23.61
N GLN A 83 -4.24 -13.41 -23.81
CA GLN A 83 -2.91 -12.89 -24.20
C GLN A 83 -2.90 -12.15 -25.54
N ASP A 84 -3.83 -12.44 -26.44
CA ASP A 84 -3.93 -11.73 -27.72
C ASP A 84 -4.65 -10.38 -27.56
N ALA A 85 -5.57 -10.24 -26.61
CA ALA A 85 -6.33 -9.01 -26.38
C ALA A 85 -5.41 -7.85 -25.97
N VAL A 86 -4.33 -8.14 -25.24
CA VAL A 86 -3.40 -7.12 -24.71
C VAL A 86 -2.32 -6.67 -25.72
N LYS A 87 -2.30 -7.24 -26.93
CA LYS A 87 -1.26 -6.95 -27.94
C LYS A 87 -1.56 -5.71 -28.77
N THR A 88 -2.82 -5.34 -28.90
CA THR A 88 -3.28 -4.26 -29.77
C THR A 88 -4.29 -3.38 -29.07
N LEU A 89 -4.31 -2.09 -29.41
CA LEU A 89 -5.38 -1.18 -28.98
C LEU A 89 -6.66 -1.49 -29.77
N PRO A 90 -7.74 -1.99 -29.13
CA PRO A 90 -8.97 -2.32 -29.84
C PRO A 90 -9.72 -1.06 -30.31
N LEU A 91 -10.61 -1.24 -31.28
CA LEU A 91 -11.60 -0.24 -31.66
C LEU A 91 -12.75 -0.25 -30.65
N VAL A 92 -13.38 0.91 -30.45
CA VAL A 92 -14.59 1.08 -29.66
C VAL A 92 -15.70 1.48 -30.62
N ASP A 93 -16.74 0.66 -30.74
CA ASP A 93 -17.83 0.82 -31.73
C ASP A 93 -17.32 1.00 -33.18
N GLY A 94 -16.23 0.31 -33.53
CA GLY A 94 -15.63 0.35 -34.87
C GLY A 94 -14.74 1.59 -35.14
N GLU A 95 -14.56 2.47 -34.16
CA GLU A 95 -13.70 3.65 -34.28
C GLU A 95 -12.53 3.62 -33.29
N LYS A 96 -11.55 4.52 -33.47
CA LYS A 96 -10.38 4.61 -32.60
C LYS A 96 -10.78 5.08 -31.20
N ALA A 97 -10.12 4.53 -30.19
CA ALA A 97 -10.22 5.02 -28.82
C ALA A 97 -9.75 6.48 -28.71
N GLU A 98 -10.43 7.25 -27.88
CA GLU A 98 -10.09 8.65 -27.56
C GLU A 98 -9.27 8.75 -26.27
N LEU A 99 -9.42 7.76 -25.38
CA LEU A 99 -8.74 7.67 -24.10
C LEU A 99 -8.44 6.20 -23.78
N VAL A 100 -7.30 5.97 -23.13
CA VAL A 100 -7.02 4.72 -22.41
C VAL A 100 -7.03 5.02 -20.91
N VAL A 101 -7.74 4.22 -20.12
CA VAL A 101 -7.62 4.24 -18.65
C VAL A 101 -6.97 2.95 -18.20
N THR A 102 -5.86 3.04 -17.50
CA THR A 102 -5.01 1.88 -17.21
C THR A 102 -4.95 1.56 -15.72
N SER A 103 -5.03 0.28 -15.40
CA SER A 103 -4.79 -0.22 -14.04
C SER A 103 -3.31 -0.08 -13.67
N PRO A 104 -2.97 0.20 -12.40
CA PRO A 104 -1.59 0.51 -12.00
C PRO A 104 -0.55 -0.58 -12.35
N GLY A 105 -0.93 -1.86 -12.33
CA GLY A 105 -0.04 -2.97 -12.65
C GLY A 105 0.41 -3.04 -14.12
N TRP A 106 -0.21 -2.29 -15.03
CA TRP A 106 0.16 -2.29 -16.45
C TRP A 106 1.40 -1.43 -16.68
N ARG A 107 2.47 -2.06 -17.18
CA ARG A 107 3.72 -1.35 -17.47
C ARG A 107 3.57 -0.48 -18.72
N PRO A 108 4.22 0.71 -18.75
CA PRO A 108 4.18 1.59 -19.91
C PRO A 108 4.72 0.97 -21.21
N ASP A 109 5.57 -0.05 -21.10
CA ASP A 109 6.17 -0.77 -22.22
C ASP A 109 5.30 -1.89 -22.81
N GLN A 110 4.18 -2.23 -22.17
CA GLN A 110 3.25 -3.23 -22.69
C GLN A 110 2.68 -2.81 -24.04
N SER A 111 2.51 -3.78 -24.94
CA SER A 111 2.21 -3.55 -26.36
C SER A 111 1.04 -2.58 -26.58
N LEU A 112 -0.09 -2.77 -25.89
CA LEU A 112 -1.26 -1.90 -26.02
C LEU A 112 -0.97 -0.45 -25.60
N LEU A 113 -0.32 -0.23 -24.45
CA LEU A 113 0.02 1.12 -23.97
C LEU A 113 1.10 1.77 -24.85
N ALA A 114 2.08 0.99 -25.32
CA ALA A 114 3.07 1.46 -26.28
C ALA A 114 2.44 1.86 -27.62
N VAL A 115 1.40 1.14 -28.08
CA VAL A 115 0.61 1.54 -29.27
C VAL A 115 -0.13 2.85 -28.99
N ALA A 116 -0.84 2.96 -27.86
CA ALA A 116 -1.58 4.17 -27.49
C ALA A 116 -0.66 5.40 -27.50
N LYS A 117 0.53 5.29 -26.89
CA LYS A 117 1.56 6.33 -26.89
C LYS A 117 2.01 6.70 -28.32
N ARG A 118 2.30 5.72 -29.18
CA ARG A 118 2.71 5.96 -30.58
C ARG A 118 1.62 6.59 -31.44
N THR A 119 0.36 6.33 -31.12
CA THR A 119 -0.79 6.92 -31.84
C THR A 119 -1.35 8.17 -31.16
N HIS A 120 -0.66 8.69 -30.14
CA HIS A 120 -1.05 9.87 -29.37
C HIS A 120 -2.46 9.79 -28.76
N VAL A 121 -2.87 8.60 -28.32
CA VAL A 121 -4.06 8.42 -27.49
C VAL A 121 -3.64 8.65 -26.04
N PRO A 122 -4.24 9.61 -25.33
CA PRO A 122 -3.93 9.86 -23.92
C PRO A 122 -4.16 8.62 -23.04
N VAL A 123 -3.32 8.47 -22.02
CA VAL A 123 -3.42 7.36 -21.06
C VAL A 123 -3.55 7.96 -19.67
N TRP A 124 -4.62 7.63 -18.96
CA TRP A 124 -4.86 8.03 -17.57
C TRP A 124 -4.80 6.81 -16.65
N GLY A 125 -4.41 7.02 -15.41
CA GLY A 125 -4.60 6.05 -14.34
C GLY A 125 -6.02 6.10 -13.78
N ASP A 126 -6.36 5.11 -12.96
CA ASP A 126 -7.59 5.12 -12.16
C ASP A 126 -7.66 6.34 -11.22
N VAL A 127 -6.53 6.75 -10.66
CA VAL A 127 -6.44 7.93 -9.77
C VAL A 127 -6.65 9.25 -10.52
N GLU A 128 -6.09 9.40 -11.72
CA GLU A 128 -6.33 10.57 -12.58
C GLU A 128 -7.80 10.67 -12.97
N LEU A 129 -8.42 9.54 -13.36
CA LEU A 129 -9.85 9.47 -13.62
C LEU A 129 -10.65 9.88 -12.37
N ALA A 130 -10.32 9.32 -11.20
CA ALA A 130 -10.98 9.63 -9.94
C ALA A 130 -10.90 11.12 -9.60
N TRP A 131 -9.72 11.72 -9.76
CA TRP A 131 -9.53 13.16 -9.55
C TRP A 131 -10.43 13.99 -10.47
N ARG A 132 -10.53 13.61 -11.74
CA ARG A 132 -11.36 14.29 -12.74
C ARG A 132 -12.86 14.14 -12.53
N VAL A 133 -13.33 13.11 -11.85
CA VAL A 133 -14.78 12.89 -11.59
C VAL A 133 -15.19 13.26 -10.17
N ARG A 134 -14.25 13.73 -9.33
CA ARG A 134 -14.51 13.97 -7.90
C ARG A 134 -15.55 15.05 -7.61
N GLU A 135 -15.62 16.07 -8.47
CA GLU A 135 -16.56 17.19 -8.34
C GLU A 135 -17.90 16.81 -8.98
N ARG A 136 -19.00 16.97 -8.25
CA ARG A 136 -20.35 16.66 -8.75
C ARG A 136 -21.34 17.74 -8.30
N GLU A 137 -22.16 18.21 -9.21
CA GLU A 137 -23.14 19.25 -8.95
C GLU A 137 -24.08 18.83 -7.80
N GLY A 138 -24.24 19.72 -6.83
CA GLY A 138 -25.11 19.48 -5.67
C GLY A 138 -24.57 18.49 -4.65
N ARG A 139 -23.32 18.02 -4.76
CA ARG A 139 -22.65 17.19 -3.75
C ARG A 139 -21.42 17.87 -3.18
N LYS A 140 -21.15 17.62 -1.90
CA LYS A 140 -19.86 18.01 -1.30
C LYS A 140 -18.70 17.28 -1.98
N THR A 141 -17.65 18.01 -2.32
CA THR A 141 -16.39 17.43 -2.82
C THR A 141 -15.47 17.17 -1.64
N ALA A 142 -15.00 15.92 -1.51
CA ALA A 142 -14.04 15.55 -0.48
C ALA A 142 -12.65 16.09 -0.81
N ASP A 143 -11.99 16.69 0.18
CA ASP A 143 -10.59 17.12 0.07
C ASP A 143 -9.64 15.92 0.15
N TRP A 144 -8.53 15.92 -0.61
CA TRP A 144 -7.59 14.80 -0.60
C TRP A 144 -6.33 15.13 0.21
N LEU A 145 -5.96 14.23 1.13
CA LEU A 145 -4.67 14.17 1.80
C LEU A 145 -3.92 12.94 1.28
N THR A 146 -2.86 13.14 0.51
CA THR A 146 -2.22 12.04 -0.25
C THR A 146 -0.94 11.55 0.41
N ILE A 147 -0.74 10.22 0.39
CA ILE A 147 0.38 9.54 1.03
C ILE A 147 1.05 8.59 0.03
N THR A 148 2.35 8.78 -0.19
CA THR A 148 3.22 7.78 -0.83
C THR A 148 4.46 7.50 0.00
N GLY A 149 5.21 6.50 -0.44
CA GLY A 149 6.47 6.06 0.14
C GLY A 149 6.74 4.61 -0.23
N THR A 150 7.92 4.11 0.06
CA THR A 150 8.21 2.68 -0.08
C THR A 150 7.47 1.92 1.02
N ASN A 151 7.61 2.35 2.27
CA ASN A 151 7.01 1.71 3.45
C ASN A 151 6.18 2.69 4.30
N GLY A 152 5.33 2.15 5.17
CA GLY A 152 4.54 2.95 6.14
C GLY A 152 3.24 3.57 5.60
N LYS A 153 2.99 3.50 4.28
CA LYS A 153 1.82 4.10 3.61
C LYS A 153 0.49 3.72 4.27
N THR A 154 0.18 2.44 4.35
CA THR A 154 -1.11 1.95 4.87
C THR A 154 -1.30 2.26 6.37
N THR A 155 -0.22 2.28 7.14
CA THR A 155 -0.30 2.69 8.54
C THR A 155 -0.60 4.18 8.64
N THR A 156 0.11 4.99 7.85
CA THR A 156 -0.08 6.45 7.83
C THR A 156 -1.46 6.85 7.32
N VAL A 157 -1.99 6.21 6.27
CA VAL A 157 -3.34 6.51 5.75
C VAL A 157 -4.42 6.17 6.77
N GLY A 158 -4.29 5.05 7.49
CA GLY A 158 -5.22 4.69 8.56
C GLY A 158 -5.12 5.61 9.79
N MET A 159 -3.91 6.05 10.16
CA MET A 159 -3.73 7.07 11.21
C MET A 159 -4.35 8.41 10.78
N THR A 160 -4.18 8.80 9.52
CA THR A 160 -4.75 10.03 8.95
C THR A 160 -6.29 9.97 9.00
N GLU A 161 -6.89 8.85 8.56
CA GLU A 161 -8.32 8.60 8.66
C GLU A 161 -8.81 8.70 10.12
N ALA A 162 -8.16 8.02 11.06
CA ALA A 162 -8.54 8.04 12.47
C ALA A 162 -8.47 9.44 13.09
N MET A 163 -7.46 10.24 12.76
CA MET A 163 -7.35 11.64 13.20
C MET A 163 -8.42 12.55 12.61
N LEU A 164 -8.76 12.38 11.33
CA LEU A 164 -9.84 13.12 10.69
C LEU A 164 -11.20 12.78 11.34
N GLN A 165 -11.46 11.48 11.57
CA GLN A 165 -12.69 11.02 12.21
C GLN A 165 -12.78 11.48 13.67
N ALA A 166 -11.66 11.49 14.41
CA ALA A 166 -11.60 12.05 15.76
C ALA A 166 -11.87 13.57 15.79
N ALA A 167 -11.61 14.28 14.69
CA ALA A 167 -11.99 15.68 14.52
C ALA A 167 -13.48 15.87 14.16
N GLY A 168 -14.27 14.79 14.11
CA GLY A 168 -15.69 14.81 13.75
C GLY A 168 -15.96 14.87 12.24
N LEU A 169 -14.93 14.67 11.40
CA LEU A 169 -15.07 14.67 9.95
C LEU A 169 -15.51 13.30 9.45
N LYS A 170 -16.36 13.29 8.43
CA LYS A 170 -16.60 12.10 7.60
C LYS A 170 -15.41 11.90 6.69
N ALA A 171 -14.51 11.01 7.09
CA ALA A 171 -13.32 10.67 6.32
C ALA A 171 -13.16 9.16 6.16
N ILE A 172 -12.52 8.76 5.08
CA ILE A 172 -12.21 7.36 4.78
C ILE A 172 -10.83 7.21 4.13
N ALA A 173 -10.15 6.10 4.43
CA ALA A 173 -8.94 5.69 3.74
C ALA A 173 -9.27 5.02 2.38
N VAL A 174 -8.67 5.52 1.29
CA VAL A 174 -8.91 5.06 -0.09
C VAL A 174 -7.61 4.95 -0.88
N GLY A 175 -7.69 4.37 -2.08
CA GLY A 175 -6.58 4.32 -3.03
C GLY A 175 -6.01 2.91 -3.19
N ASN A 176 -4.69 2.77 -3.02
CA ASN A 176 -3.99 1.49 -3.13
C ASN A 176 -4.30 0.51 -1.98
N VAL A 177 -5.10 0.94 -0.99
CA VAL A 177 -5.57 0.11 0.12
C VAL A 177 -7.04 0.42 0.41
N GLY A 178 -7.75 -0.58 0.97
CA GLY A 178 -9.14 -0.43 1.36
C GLY A 178 -10.04 -0.28 0.13
N THR A 179 -10.81 0.80 0.11
CA THR A 179 -11.80 1.07 -0.93
C THR A 179 -11.15 1.77 -2.14
N PRO A 180 -11.41 1.30 -3.37
CA PRO A 180 -11.02 2.03 -4.58
C PRO A 180 -11.59 3.45 -4.58
N ILE A 181 -10.81 4.44 -5.00
CA ILE A 181 -11.24 5.86 -4.93
C ILE A 181 -12.54 6.09 -5.70
N LEU A 182 -12.68 5.47 -6.87
CA LEU A 182 -13.88 5.57 -7.70
C LEU A 182 -15.13 5.01 -7.02
N ASP A 183 -14.98 3.92 -6.25
CA ASP A 183 -16.10 3.36 -5.48
C ASP A 183 -16.50 4.32 -4.35
N ALA A 184 -15.54 4.92 -3.65
CA ALA A 184 -15.79 5.91 -2.61
C ALA A 184 -16.46 7.19 -3.13
N LEU A 185 -16.17 7.61 -4.37
CA LEU A 185 -16.83 8.76 -5.02
C LEU A 185 -18.29 8.45 -5.40
N ARG A 186 -18.60 7.19 -5.68
CA ARG A 186 -19.95 6.70 -6.02
C ARG A 186 -20.79 6.44 -4.78
N ASP A 187 -20.16 6.23 -3.63
CA ASP A 187 -20.85 6.10 -2.36
C ASP A 187 -21.76 7.32 -2.11
N PRO A 188 -23.02 7.12 -1.66
CA PRO A 188 -23.92 8.21 -1.31
C PRO A 188 -23.42 9.09 -0.15
N VAL A 189 -22.47 8.62 0.67
CA VAL A 189 -21.89 9.39 1.76
C VAL A 189 -21.18 10.63 1.22
N GLU A 190 -21.54 11.78 1.78
CA GLU A 190 -20.84 13.04 1.56
C GLU A 190 -19.65 13.14 2.50
N TYR A 191 -18.48 12.70 2.03
CA TYR A 191 -17.23 12.78 2.76
C TYR A 191 -16.68 14.21 2.79
N ASP A 192 -16.07 14.57 3.92
CA ASP A 192 -15.35 15.82 4.09
C ASP A 192 -13.93 15.71 3.51
N ALA A 193 -13.27 14.57 3.73
CA ALA A 193 -11.90 14.33 3.30
C ALA A 193 -11.63 12.85 2.98
N PHE A 194 -10.69 12.61 2.07
CA PHE A 194 -10.10 11.32 1.78
C PHE A 194 -8.63 11.29 2.22
N ALA A 195 -8.28 10.26 2.99
CA ALA A 195 -6.89 9.89 3.18
C ALA A 195 -6.51 8.92 2.04
N VAL A 196 -5.64 9.34 1.14
CA VAL A 196 -5.41 8.65 -0.14
C VAL A 196 -4.04 8.00 -0.17
N GLU A 197 -3.98 6.67 -0.14
CA GLU A 197 -2.74 5.92 -0.37
C GLU A 197 -2.45 5.83 -1.88
N LEU A 198 -1.28 6.33 -2.31
CA LEU A 198 -0.84 6.29 -3.70
C LEU A 198 0.46 5.48 -3.87
N SER A 199 0.41 4.51 -4.78
CA SER A 199 1.60 3.79 -5.25
C SER A 199 2.39 4.61 -6.28
N SER A 200 3.66 4.26 -6.53
CA SER A 200 4.43 4.88 -7.61
C SER A 200 3.83 4.59 -8.99
N PHE A 201 3.18 3.43 -9.16
CA PHE A 201 2.48 3.07 -10.39
C PHE A 201 1.27 3.96 -10.67
N GLN A 202 0.49 4.29 -9.63
CA GLN A 202 -0.63 5.22 -9.76
C GLN A 202 -0.16 6.64 -10.08
N LEU A 203 0.88 7.10 -9.40
CA LEU A 203 1.47 8.42 -9.64
C LEU A 203 2.08 8.54 -11.05
N HIS A 204 2.62 7.45 -11.61
CA HIS A 204 3.10 7.44 -12.99
C HIS A 204 2.05 7.93 -13.99
N TRP A 205 0.82 7.44 -13.82
CA TRP A 205 -0.33 7.72 -14.70
C TRP A 205 -1.21 8.88 -14.23
N SER A 206 -0.71 9.70 -13.31
CA SER A 206 -1.39 10.86 -12.73
C SER A 206 -0.76 12.15 -13.21
N GLU A 207 -1.58 13.15 -13.54
CA GLU A 207 -1.10 14.44 -14.09
C GLU A 207 -1.74 15.66 -13.45
N SER A 208 -3.02 15.60 -13.06
CA SER A 208 -3.79 16.79 -12.68
C SER A 208 -4.18 16.89 -11.21
N LEU A 209 -3.69 15.96 -10.38
CA LEU A 209 -3.94 15.96 -8.95
C LEU A 209 -3.51 17.29 -8.35
N SER A 210 -4.32 17.84 -7.44
CA SER A 210 -4.02 19.05 -6.67
C SER A 210 -4.53 18.88 -5.23
N PRO A 211 -3.93 17.97 -4.44
CA PRO A 211 -4.38 17.64 -3.09
C PRO A 211 -4.14 18.77 -2.09
N VAL A 212 -4.87 18.76 -0.97
CA VAL A 212 -4.71 19.77 0.09
C VAL A 212 -3.33 19.68 0.72
N ALA A 213 -2.89 18.47 1.04
CA ALA A 213 -1.54 18.20 1.50
C ALA A 213 -1.07 16.81 1.01
N SER A 214 0.24 16.68 0.88
CA SER A 214 0.89 15.50 0.32
C SER A 214 2.10 15.10 1.15
N VAL A 215 2.36 13.80 1.27
CA VAL A 215 3.58 13.28 1.93
C VAL A 215 4.26 12.19 1.13
N CYS A 216 5.58 12.25 1.05
CA CYS A 216 6.43 11.10 0.73
C CYS A 216 7.17 10.64 1.99
N LEU A 217 6.80 9.47 2.51
CA LEU A 217 7.26 8.98 3.82
C LEU A 217 8.74 8.58 3.84
N ASN A 218 9.18 7.91 2.78
CA ASN A 218 10.52 7.37 2.61
C ASN A 218 10.64 6.80 1.19
N VAL A 219 11.88 6.65 0.74
CA VAL A 219 12.25 6.00 -0.51
C VAL A 219 13.35 4.97 -0.30
N ALA A 220 13.19 3.80 -0.89
CA ALA A 220 14.18 2.75 -0.96
C ALA A 220 14.03 2.03 -2.30
N GLU A 221 15.09 1.38 -2.77
CA GLU A 221 15.08 0.64 -4.03
C GLU A 221 13.99 -0.44 -4.01
N ASP A 222 13.03 -0.31 -4.92
CA ASP A 222 11.88 -1.19 -5.06
C ASP A 222 11.32 -1.05 -6.48
N HIS A 223 10.70 -2.10 -7.00
CA HIS A 223 10.01 -2.11 -8.31
C HIS A 223 10.81 -1.59 -9.52
N VAL A 224 12.14 -1.75 -9.53
CA VAL A 224 13.01 -1.36 -10.65
C VAL A 224 12.64 -2.11 -11.95
N ASP A 225 12.08 -3.31 -11.84
CA ASP A 225 11.55 -4.11 -12.95
C ASP A 225 10.38 -3.44 -13.70
N TRP A 226 9.63 -2.58 -13.02
CA TRP A 226 8.52 -1.82 -13.60
C TRP A 226 8.96 -0.43 -14.07
N HIS A 227 9.77 0.26 -13.26
CA HIS A 227 10.20 1.65 -13.48
C HIS A 227 11.42 1.78 -14.41
N GLY A 228 12.14 0.68 -14.63
CA GLY A 228 13.37 0.61 -15.43
C GLY A 228 14.61 1.13 -14.70
N SER A 229 14.46 2.06 -13.76
CA SER A 229 15.55 2.59 -12.92
C SER A 229 15.03 3.08 -11.57
N TYR A 230 15.92 3.21 -10.58
CA TYR A 230 15.58 3.81 -9.29
C TYR A 230 15.26 5.30 -9.44
N GLU A 231 15.93 6.00 -10.34
CA GLU A 231 15.68 7.42 -10.65
C GLU A 231 14.26 7.63 -11.20
N SER A 232 13.80 6.76 -12.11
CA SER A 232 12.42 6.78 -12.61
C SER A 232 11.41 6.55 -11.48
N TYR A 233 11.69 5.59 -10.58
CA TYR A 233 10.84 5.30 -9.43
C TYR A 233 10.72 6.50 -8.48
N LEU A 234 11.84 7.20 -8.22
CA LEU A 234 11.84 8.43 -7.43
C LEU A 234 11.06 9.55 -8.13
N ALA A 235 11.26 9.73 -9.44
CA ALA A 235 10.57 10.75 -10.22
C ALA A 235 9.04 10.54 -10.20
N ASP A 236 8.58 9.30 -10.38
CA ASP A 236 7.15 9.01 -10.29
C ASP A 236 6.59 9.21 -8.88
N LYS A 237 7.35 8.94 -7.81
CA LYS A 237 6.92 9.28 -6.45
C LYS A 237 6.86 10.79 -6.21
N ALA A 238 7.81 11.55 -6.75
CA ALA A 238 7.89 13.00 -6.57
C ALA A 238 6.65 13.73 -7.10
N LYS A 239 5.99 13.18 -8.13
CA LYS A 239 4.71 13.69 -8.65
C LYS A 239 3.62 13.89 -7.60
N ILE A 240 3.70 13.20 -6.45
CA ILE A 240 2.73 13.42 -5.36
C ILE A 240 2.69 14.87 -4.87
N PHE A 241 3.79 15.62 -5.03
CA PHE A 241 3.88 17.01 -4.59
C PHE A 241 3.39 18.01 -5.66
N GLU A 242 3.24 17.61 -6.92
CA GLU A 242 2.73 18.49 -7.98
C GLU A 242 1.35 19.04 -7.61
N HIS A 243 1.19 20.35 -7.81
CA HIS A 243 -0.01 21.13 -7.48
C HIS A 243 -0.55 20.94 -6.05
N THR A 244 0.28 20.51 -5.10
CA THR A 244 -0.13 20.43 -3.69
C THR A 244 -0.46 21.83 -3.16
N GLN A 245 -1.58 21.96 -2.44
CA GLN A 245 -2.15 23.27 -2.12
C GLN A 245 -1.57 23.93 -0.86
N LYS A 246 -1.57 23.22 0.28
CA LYS A 246 -1.22 23.82 1.59
C LYS A 246 0.13 23.37 2.12
N ALA A 247 0.44 22.07 2.03
CA ALA A 247 1.68 21.54 2.59
C ALA A 247 2.24 20.33 1.83
N CYS A 248 3.52 20.44 1.47
CA CYS A 248 4.35 19.32 1.04
C CYS A 248 5.15 18.83 2.24
N ILE A 249 4.85 17.60 2.68
CA ILE A 249 5.42 17.00 3.88
C ILE A 249 6.51 16.01 3.48
N TYR A 250 7.69 16.12 4.09
CA TYR A 250 8.85 15.29 3.77
C TYR A 250 9.55 14.76 5.02
N ASN A 251 10.25 13.66 4.86
CA ASN A 251 11.04 13.05 5.91
C ASN A 251 12.39 13.77 6.02
N ALA A 252 12.58 14.58 7.06
CA ALA A 252 13.82 15.34 7.25
C ALA A 252 15.03 14.44 7.58
N GLU A 253 14.82 13.14 7.79
CA GLU A 253 15.88 12.15 7.97
C GLU A 253 16.28 11.48 6.64
N GLN A 254 15.69 11.89 5.52
CA GLN A 254 15.97 11.36 4.20
C GLN A 254 16.00 12.46 3.13
N ILE A 255 17.21 12.84 2.73
CA ILE A 255 17.48 13.99 1.83
C ILE A 255 16.76 13.88 0.48
N GLU A 256 16.51 12.66 0.00
CA GLU A 256 15.79 12.41 -1.24
C GLU A 256 14.36 12.96 -1.16
N THR A 257 13.68 12.82 -0.02
CA THR A 257 12.31 13.32 0.13
C THR A 257 12.25 14.84 0.25
N GLU A 258 13.29 15.47 0.82
CA GLU A 258 13.44 16.92 0.84
C GLU A 258 13.66 17.46 -0.57
N ARG A 259 14.56 16.86 -1.34
CA ARG A 259 14.80 17.21 -2.75
C ARG A 259 13.56 17.05 -3.62
N MET A 260 12.69 16.08 -3.35
CA MET A 260 11.41 15.97 -4.05
C MET A 260 10.55 17.22 -3.86
N VAL A 261 10.50 17.77 -2.64
CA VAL A 261 9.74 18.99 -2.34
C VAL A 261 10.40 20.22 -2.96
N GLU A 262 11.74 20.32 -2.91
CA GLU A 262 12.47 21.44 -3.52
C GLU A 262 12.24 21.57 -5.04
N ASN A 263 12.02 20.44 -5.72
CA ASN A 263 11.81 20.37 -7.16
C ASN A 263 10.33 20.35 -7.58
N ALA A 264 9.40 20.41 -6.63
CA ALA A 264 7.96 20.28 -6.92
C ALA A 264 7.35 21.61 -7.38
N ASP A 265 6.57 21.56 -8.46
CA ASP A 265 5.71 22.66 -8.90
C ASP A 265 4.41 22.63 -8.07
N VAL A 266 4.38 23.41 -6.99
CA VAL A 266 3.25 23.49 -6.04
C VAL A 266 2.33 24.69 -6.31
N VAL A 267 1.17 24.73 -5.66
CA VAL A 267 0.33 25.94 -5.66
C VAL A 267 0.99 27.01 -4.78
N GLU A 268 0.93 28.27 -5.23
CA GLU A 268 1.48 29.41 -4.50
C GLU A 268 0.95 29.47 -3.05
N GLY A 269 1.87 29.62 -2.10
CA GLY A 269 1.57 29.60 -0.66
C GLY A 269 1.67 28.21 0.00
N CYS A 270 1.86 27.14 -0.78
CA CYS A 270 2.16 25.82 -0.24
C CYS A 270 3.47 25.84 0.57
N ARG A 271 3.47 25.16 1.72
CA ARG A 271 4.61 25.16 2.67
C ARG A 271 5.35 23.83 2.65
N ALA A 272 6.68 23.87 2.67
CA ALA A 272 7.51 22.71 2.96
C ALA A 272 7.53 22.43 4.47
N ILE A 273 7.07 21.25 4.88
CA ILE A 273 6.96 20.84 6.28
C ILE A 273 7.73 19.53 6.51
N GLY A 274 8.75 19.56 7.35
CA GLY A 274 9.52 18.36 7.68
C GLY A 274 8.88 17.54 8.80
N PHE A 275 9.10 16.24 8.81
CA PHE A 275 8.95 15.42 10.03
C PHE A 275 10.24 14.69 10.35
N THR A 276 10.51 14.51 11.65
CA THR A 276 11.66 13.75 12.15
C THR A 276 11.31 13.05 13.47
N THR A 277 11.89 11.89 13.71
CA THR A 277 11.85 11.18 14.99
C THR A 277 12.78 11.77 16.05
N LEU A 278 13.47 12.88 15.71
CA LEU A 278 14.32 13.66 16.61
C LEU A 278 13.62 14.98 17.01
N THR A 279 14.33 15.83 17.74
CA THR A 279 13.83 17.17 18.09
C THR A 279 13.65 18.03 16.84
N PRO A 280 12.44 18.55 16.59
CA PRO A 280 12.13 19.26 15.34
C PRO A 280 12.68 20.68 15.31
N ALA A 281 13.08 21.12 14.12
CA ALA A 281 13.35 22.53 13.82
C ALA A 281 12.04 23.32 13.58
N VAL A 282 12.17 24.60 13.21
CA VAL A 282 11.02 25.41 12.76
C VAL A 282 10.45 24.81 11.46
N SER A 283 9.12 24.81 11.30
CA SER A 283 8.43 24.16 10.19
C SER A 283 8.55 22.63 10.19
N MET A 284 8.72 22.03 11.36
CA MET A 284 8.77 20.57 11.48
C MET A 284 7.88 20.03 12.58
N LEU A 285 7.49 18.76 12.44
CA LEU A 285 6.97 17.93 13.51
C LEU A 285 8.07 16.98 13.98
N GLY A 286 8.11 16.67 15.27
CA GLY A 286 9.07 15.68 15.76
C GLY A 286 8.88 15.28 17.21
N VAL A 287 9.95 14.78 17.84
CA VAL A 287 9.92 14.21 19.20
C VAL A 287 10.75 15.02 20.18
N VAL A 288 10.15 15.39 21.31
CA VAL A 288 10.83 16.03 22.45
C VAL A 288 10.41 15.28 23.72
N GLU A 289 11.39 14.73 24.44
CA GLU A 289 11.16 14.07 25.74
C GLU A 289 10.01 13.02 25.75
N GLY A 290 9.86 12.27 24.66
CA GLY A 290 8.81 11.24 24.52
C GLY A 290 7.43 11.79 24.13
N LEU A 291 7.36 13.05 23.71
CA LEU A 291 6.16 13.70 23.16
C LEU A 291 6.34 13.96 21.66
N LEU A 292 5.31 13.67 20.88
CA LEU A 292 5.16 14.18 19.52
C LEU A 292 4.76 15.65 19.59
N VAL A 293 5.47 16.53 18.88
CA VAL A 293 5.24 17.98 18.94
C VAL A 293 5.18 18.63 17.55
N ASP A 294 4.39 19.69 17.46
CA ASP A 294 4.18 20.52 16.27
C ASP A 294 4.90 21.87 16.40
N ARG A 295 5.87 22.12 15.51
CA ARG A 295 6.52 23.42 15.30
C ARG A 295 6.29 23.96 13.90
N ALA A 296 5.26 23.49 13.22
CA ALA A 296 4.92 23.83 11.85
C ALA A 296 3.67 24.68 11.75
N PHE A 297 2.59 24.33 12.45
CA PHE A 297 1.26 24.91 12.23
C PHE A 297 0.79 25.87 13.33
N ILE A 298 1.68 26.23 14.26
CA ILE A 298 1.42 27.22 15.30
C ILE A 298 2.00 28.61 14.96
N GLU A 299 1.41 29.66 15.54
CA GLU A 299 1.83 31.06 15.32
C GLU A 299 3.26 31.29 15.86
N GLU A 300 3.55 30.88 17.10
CA GLU A 300 4.86 31.04 17.75
C GLU A 300 5.87 29.92 17.41
N ARG A 301 5.84 29.36 16.19
CA ARG A 301 6.69 28.23 15.75
C ARG A 301 8.20 28.39 15.94
N ARG A 302 8.69 29.63 16.11
CA ARG A 302 10.11 29.93 16.40
C ARG A 302 10.49 29.66 17.85
N SER A 303 9.59 29.90 18.80
CA SER A 303 9.87 29.84 20.25
C SER A 303 9.12 28.73 20.96
N SER A 304 8.07 28.17 20.35
CA SER A 304 7.16 27.23 20.98
C SER A 304 7.04 25.94 20.17
N ALA A 305 6.53 24.89 20.82
CA ALA A 305 6.09 23.65 20.21
C ALA A 305 4.77 23.24 20.88
N GLU A 306 3.78 22.84 20.09
CA GLU A 306 2.51 22.34 20.61
C GLU A 306 2.56 20.82 20.77
N GLU A 307 2.10 20.31 21.90
CA GLU A 307 2.06 18.87 22.16
C GLU A 307 0.91 18.22 21.37
N LEU A 308 1.24 17.23 20.54
CA LEU A 308 0.27 16.45 19.78
C LEU A 308 -0.14 15.18 20.52
N ALA A 309 0.83 14.40 20.99
CA ALA A 309 0.59 13.14 21.68
C ALA A 309 1.85 12.69 22.45
N SER A 310 1.72 11.72 23.34
CA SER A 310 2.85 11.00 23.92
C SER A 310 3.16 9.74 23.12
N LEU A 311 4.39 9.21 23.21
CA LEU A 311 4.73 7.92 22.60
C LEU A 311 3.85 6.77 23.11
N ALA A 312 3.36 6.84 24.35
CA ALA A 312 2.46 5.84 24.92
C ALA A 312 1.08 5.84 24.24
N ASP A 313 0.68 6.94 23.60
CA ASP A 313 -0.58 7.03 22.86
C ASP A 313 -0.53 6.23 21.54
N LEU A 314 0.66 5.81 21.08
CA LEU A 314 0.84 4.95 19.89
C LEU A 314 0.70 3.45 20.19
N GLY A 315 0.54 3.08 21.46
CA GLY A 315 0.41 1.70 21.92
C GLY A 315 1.55 1.25 22.84
N PRO A 316 1.62 -0.07 23.16
CA PRO A 316 2.58 -0.61 24.12
C PRO A 316 4.05 -0.42 23.73
N ALA A 317 4.32 -0.31 22.43
CA ALA A 317 5.63 0.00 21.89
C ALA A 317 5.47 1.05 20.79
N ALA A 318 6.38 2.03 20.76
CA ALA A 318 6.42 3.10 19.76
C ALA A 318 7.72 3.01 18.95
N PRO A 319 7.88 2.01 18.07
CA PRO A 319 9.08 1.88 17.26
C PRO A 319 9.25 3.11 16.36
N ARG A 320 10.50 3.45 16.04
CA ARG A 320 10.86 4.67 15.29
C ARG A 320 10.04 4.85 14.01
N HIS A 321 9.79 3.79 13.25
CA HIS A 321 9.00 3.87 12.02
C HIS A 321 7.51 4.19 12.27
N MET A 322 6.94 3.72 13.39
CA MET A 322 5.57 4.04 13.79
C MET A 322 5.47 5.49 14.24
N VAL A 323 6.48 5.98 14.97
CA VAL A 323 6.60 7.39 15.33
C VAL A 323 6.68 8.27 14.08
N ALA A 324 7.51 7.89 13.10
CA ALA A 324 7.61 8.59 11.82
C ALA A 324 6.26 8.62 11.07
N ASN A 325 5.55 7.49 10.99
CA ASN A 325 4.22 7.43 10.37
C ASN A 325 3.20 8.32 11.11
N ALA A 326 3.21 8.32 12.44
CA ALA A 326 2.32 9.15 13.27
C ALA A 326 2.59 10.65 13.06
N LEU A 327 3.86 11.05 12.99
CA LEU A 327 4.25 12.44 12.72
C LEU A 327 3.87 12.88 11.30
N ALA A 328 4.04 12.01 10.30
CA ALA A 328 3.61 12.28 8.93
C ALA A 328 2.08 12.42 8.81
N ALA A 329 1.32 11.51 9.44
CA ALA A 329 -0.13 11.58 9.50
C ALA A 329 -0.61 12.85 10.24
N ALA A 330 0.02 13.17 11.37
CA ALA A 330 -0.24 14.40 12.09
C ALA A 330 0.03 15.63 11.21
N ALA A 331 1.16 15.69 10.51
CA ALA A 331 1.47 16.82 9.63
C ALA A 331 0.40 17.03 8.54
N LEU A 332 -0.13 15.95 7.95
CA LEU A 332 -1.21 16.01 6.95
C LEU A 332 -2.48 16.63 7.53
N VAL A 333 -2.95 16.13 8.67
CA VAL A 333 -4.21 16.61 9.26
C VAL A 333 -4.05 18.01 9.88
N ARG A 334 -2.86 18.35 10.38
CA ARG A 334 -2.53 19.71 10.83
C ARG A 334 -2.54 20.70 9.66
N ALA A 335 -2.03 20.29 8.48
CA ALA A 335 -2.16 21.09 7.25
C ALA A 335 -3.63 21.24 6.80
N TYR A 336 -4.45 20.23 7.05
CA TYR A 336 -5.89 20.29 6.78
C TYR A 336 -6.60 21.32 7.69
N GLY A 337 -6.19 21.37 8.96
CA GLY A 337 -6.72 22.26 10.00
C GLY A 337 -7.24 21.53 11.24
N VAL A 338 -6.83 20.28 11.46
CA VAL A 338 -7.25 19.49 12.63
C VAL A 338 -6.48 19.93 13.89
N ASP A 339 -7.19 20.07 15.01
CA ASP A 339 -6.60 20.47 16.29
C ASP A 339 -5.80 19.33 16.96
N SER A 340 -4.83 19.70 17.80
CA SER A 340 -3.91 18.76 18.47
C SER A 340 -4.65 17.74 19.35
N ALA A 341 -5.76 18.13 19.96
CA ALA A 341 -6.62 17.24 20.73
C ALA A 341 -7.17 16.08 19.88
N ALA A 342 -7.68 16.39 18.68
CA ALA A 342 -8.17 15.38 17.74
C ALA A 342 -7.04 14.52 17.16
N VAL A 343 -5.84 15.10 16.96
CA VAL A 343 -4.64 14.31 16.59
C VAL A 343 -4.34 13.25 17.66
N ARG A 344 -4.33 13.65 18.95
CA ARG A 344 -4.09 12.71 20.06
C ARG A 344 -5.13 11.61 20.10
N GLU A 345 -6.40 11.99 20.01
CA GLU A 345 -7.52 11.05 20.09
C GLU A 345 -7.52 10.08 18.90
N GLY A 346 -7.26 10.59 17.69
CA GLY A 346 -7.09 9.76 16.50
C GLY A 346 -5.97 8.73 16.63
N LEU A 347 -4.82 9.11 17.20
CA LEU A 347 -3.72 8.17 17.44
C LEU A 347 -4.08 7.08 18.44
N ARG A 348 -4.83 7.42 19.50
CA ARG A 348 -5.31 6.44 20.48
C ARG A 348 -6.36 5.50 19.90
N ASN A 349 -7.21 6.01 19.01
CA ASN A 349 -8.29 5.27 18.38
C ASN A 349 -7.80 4.45 17.18
N TYR A 350 -6.60 4.73 16.66
CA TYR A 350 -6.02 3.98 15.56
C TYR A 350 -5.72 2.55 16.00
N LEU A 351 -6.38 1.61 15.34
CA LEU A 351 -6.08 0.18 15.46
C LEU A 351 -5.27 -0.24 14.22
N PRO A 352 -4.06 -0.77 14.39
CA PRO A 352 -3.32 -1.37 13.28
C PRO A 352 -4.16 -2.43 12.60
N GLY A 353 -4.18 -2.40 11.26
CA GLY A 353 -4.87 -3.42 10.48
C GLY A 353 -4.30 -4.81 10.74
N ASP A 354 -5.10 -5.84 10.49
CA ASP A 354 -4.70 -7.23 10.70
C ASP A 354 -3.34 -7.55 10.05
N HIS A 355 -2.56 -8.38 10.75
CA HIS A 355 -1.24 -8.85 10.34
C HIS A 355 -0.15 -7.77 10.20
N ARG A 356 -0.28 -6.63 10.90
CA ARG A 356 0.75 -5.57 10.99
C ARG A 356 1.22 -5.35 12.43
N ILE A 357 2.37 -5.91 12.79
CA ILE A 357 2.91 -5.93 14.17
C ILE A 357 1.77 -6.24 15.19
N GLN A 358 0.90 -7.17 14.84
CA GLN A 358 -0.33 -7.46 15.57
C GLN A 358 0.00 -8.38 16.76
N PRO A 359 -0.19 -7.94 18.01
CA PRO A 359 -0.05 -8.82 19.16
C PRO A 359 -1.15 -9.89 19.11
N VAL A 360 -0.75 -11.16 19.09
CA VAL A 360 -1.67 -12.31 19.03
C VAL A 360 -1.94 -12.85 20.43
N ALA A 361 -0.89 -13.02 21.22
CA ALA A 361 -0.98 -13.54 22.58
C ALA A 361 0.23 -13.09 23.42
N LYS A 362 0.06 -13.06 24.74
CA LYS A 362 1.16 -12.97 25.71
C LYS A 362 0.97 -14.06 26.75
N ARG A 363 1.86 -15.07 26.77
CA ARG A 363 1.79 -16.20 27.70
C ARG A 363 3.18 -16.57 28.20
N ASN A 364 3.29 -16.92 29.48
CA ASN A 364 4.56 -17.27 30.14
C ASN A 364 5.68 -16.23 29.91
N GLY A 365 5.31 -14.94 29.82
CA GLY A 365 6.26 -13.86 29.56
C GLY A 365 6.72 -13.71 28.11
N VAL A 366 6.27 -14.57 27.18
CA VAL A 366 6.57 -14.49 25.74
C VAL A 366 5.48 -13.71 25.03
N LEU A 367 5.87 -12.75 24.18
CA LEU A 367 4.96 -12.00 23.30
C LEU A 367 4.94 -12.63 21.90
N TRP A 368 3.76 -12.91 21.37
CA TRP A 368 3.58 -13.45 20.02
C TRP A 368 3.03 -12.36 19.10
N VAL A 369 3.75 -12.07 18.01
CA VAL A 369 3.45 -10.94 17.12
C VAL A 369 3.33 -11.42 15.67
N ASN A 370 2.19 -11.11 15.05
CA ASN A 370 1.91 -11.35 13.64
C ASN A 370 2.20 -10.10 12.80
N ASP A 371 3.22 -10.18 11.94
CA ASP A 371 3.53 -9.17 10.94
C ASP A 371 3.67 -9.79 9.53
N SER A 372 2.72 -10.67 9.15
CA SER A 372 2.72 -11.36 7.85
C SER A 372 2.76 -10.41 6.63
N LYS A 373 2.39 -9.14 6.82
CA LYS A 373 2.52 -8.08 5.82
C LYS A 373 3.96 -7.66 5.52
N ALA A 374 4.96 -8.03 6.32
CA ALA A 374 6.37 -7.72 6.06
C ALA A 374 6.98 -8.58 4.93
N THR A 375 6.45 -8.44 3.71
CA THR A 375 6.77 -9.30 2.56
C THR A 375 8.08 -8.96 1.84
N ASN A 376 8.92 -8.09 2.40
CA ASN A 376 10.23 -7.71 1.85
C ASN A 376 11.24 -7.45 3.00
N PRO A 377 12.56 -7.45 2.71
CA PRO A 377 13.59 -7.29 3.74
C PRO A 377 13.49 -5.97 4.52
N HIS A 378 13.14 -4.87 3.86
CA HIS A 378 13.03 -3.58 4.54
C HIS A 378 11.89 -3.58 5.57
N ALA A 379 10.72 -4.13 5.22
CA ALA A 379 9.57 -4.22 6.12
C ALA A 379 9.88 -5.13 7.32
N ALA A 380 10.52 -6.27 7.08
CA ALA A 380 10.94 -7.17 8.16
C ALA A 380 11.96 -6.51 9.11
N SER A 381 12.91 -5.73 8.56
CA SER A 381 13.88 -4.98 9.37
C SER A 381 13.18 -3.96 10.27
N ALA A 382 12.18 -3.24 9.74
CA ALA A 382 11.38 -2.30 10.51
C ALA A 382 10.63 -3.00 11.67
N ALA A 383 10.05 -4.18 11.42
CA ALA A 383 9.37 -4.97 12.44
C ALA A 383 10.33 -5.47 13.52
N LEU A 384 11.46 -6.06 13.13
CA LEU A 384 12.51 -6.55 14.03
C LEU A 384 13.04 -5.44 14.93
N SER A 385 13.19 -4.22 14.40
CA SER A 385 13.69 -3.07 15.16
C SER A 385 12.83 -2.71 16.37
N ALA A 386 11.56 -3.11 16.39
CA ALA A 386 10.61 -2.81 17.45
C ALA A 386 10.79 -3.65 18.72
N PHE A 387 11.59 -4.74 18.67
CA PHE A 387 11.71 -5.71 19.75
C PHE A 387 13.16 -5.96 20.14
N GLY A 388 13.40 -6.22 21.43
CA GLY A 388 14.75 -6.39 21.99
C GLY A 388 15.36 -7.78 21.75
N ASN A 389 14.66 -8.84 22.12
CA ASN A 389 15.06 -10.25 21.92
C ASN A 389 13.99 -10.97 21.09
N VAL A 390 14.38 -11.56 19.96
CA VAL A 390 13.44 -12.05 18.96
C VAL A 390 13.76 -13.49 18.56
N VAL A 391 12.74 -14.36 18.64
CA VAL A 391 12.67 -15.61 17.87
C VAL A 391 11.92 -15.31 16.58
N TRP A 392 12.65 -15.29 15.46
CA TRP A 392 12.15 -14.75 14.20
C TRP A 392 11.64 -15.86 13.28
N ILE A 393 10.37 -15.80 12.85
CA ILE A 393 9.83 -16.69 11.82
C ILE A 393 9.93 -15.97 10.47
N ALA A 394 10.73 -16.54 9.56
CA ALA A 394 11.20 -15.87 8.35
C ALA A 394 11.20 -16.78 7.12
N GLY A 395 11.03 -16.20 5.93
CA GLY A 395 11.13 -16.89 4.64
C GLY A 395 9.81 -16.96 3.87
N GLY A 396 9.89 -17.59 2.70
CA GLY A 396 8.86 -17.58 1.65
C GLY A 396 9.51 -17.46 0.27
N LEU A 397 8.78 -16.93 -0.71
CA LEU A 397 9.30 -16.70 -2.05
C LEU A 397 10.21 -15.46 -2.09
N SER A 398 11.53 -15.70 -2.19
CA SER A 398 12.58 -14.67 -2.08
C SER A 398 12.59 -13.66 -3.24
N LYS A 399 12.11 -14.03 -4.44
CA LYS A 399 12.12 -13.16 -5.64
C LYS A 399 13.48 -12.48 -5.93
N GLY A 400 14.59 -13.08 -5.48
CA GLY A 400 15.95 -12.56 -5.71
C GLY A 400 16.35 -11.36 -4.85
N VAL A 401 15.70 -11.12 -3.71
CA VAL A 401 16.09 -10.03 -2.79
C VAL A 401 17.35 -10.36 -1.98
N ASN A 402 18.16 -9.34 -1.69
CA ASN A 402 19.32 -9.49 -0.82
C ASN A 402 18.94 -9.24 0.66
N TYR A 403 19.30 -10.17 1.55
CA TYR A 403 19.00 -10.10 2.99
C TYR A 403 20.17 -9.57 3.86
N ASP A 404 21.33 -9.27 3.29
CA ASP A 404 22.55 -8.98 4.06
C ASP A 404 22.40 -7.81 5.03
N GLU A 405 21.87 -6.67 4.57
CA GLU A 405 21.66 -5.52 5.46
C GLU A 405 20.53 -5.75 6.48
N LEU A 406 19.50 -6.54 6.14
CA LEU A 406 18.45 -6.94 7.08
C LEU A 406 19.06 -7.73 8.25
N VAL A 407 19.81 -8.78 7.93
CA VAL A 407 20.41 -9.66 8.95
C VAL A 407 21.45 -8.88 9.75
N LYS A 408 22.37 -8.19 9.08
CA LYS A 408 23.44 -7.43 9.72
C LYS A 408 22.92 -6.39 10.70
N SER A 409 21.84 -5.67 10.35
CA SER A 409 21.25 -4.65 11.22
C SER A 409 20.50 -5.21 12.43
N ASN A 410 20.14 -6.51 12.39
CA ASN A 410 19.30 -7.15 13.41
C ASN A 410 19.99 -8.34 14.10
N ALA A 411 21.22 -8.71 13.73
CA ALA A 411 21.89 -9.88 14.31
C ALA A 411 21.91 -9.88 15.84
N GLY A 412 22.17 -8.71 16.46
CA GLY A 412 22.27 -8.58 17.92
C GLY A 412 20.96 -8.77 18.71
N ARG A 413 19.80 -8.82 18.03
CA ARG A 413 18.48 -9.06 18.67
C ARG A 413 17.91 -10.45 18.36
N LEU A 414 18.53 -11.20 17.45
CA LEU A 414 18.01 -12.50 17.04
C LEU A 414 18.49 -13.57 18.03
N LYS A 415 17.54 -14.20 18.73
CA LYS A 415 17.77 -15.37 19.57
C LYS A 415 17.83 -16.65 18.75
N ALA A 416 16.94 -16.77 17.75
CA ALA A 416 16.89 -17.86 16.80
C ALA A 416 16.09 -17.43 15.56
N VAL A 417 16.27 -18.14 14.45
CA VAL A 417 15.45 -17.98 13.24
C VAL A 417 14.81 -19.31 12.87
N VAL A 418 13.48 -19.31 12.73
CA VAL A 418 12.69 -20.44 12.23
C VAL A 418 12.32 -20.17 10.79
N LEU A 419 12.78 -21.03 9.89
CA LEU A 419 12.60 -20.84 8.45
C LEU A 419 11.30 -21.48 7.95
N ILE A 420 10.59 -20.70 7.15
CA ILE A 420 9.47 -21.13 6.32
C ILE A 420 9.77 -20.81 4.86
N GLY A 421 9.00 -21.37 3.94
CA GLY A 421 9.16 -21.16 2.51
C GLY A 421 9.86 -22.31 1.79
N THR A 422 9.73 -22.33 0.47
CA THR A 422 10.39 -23.31 -0.41
C THR A 422 11.78 -22.85 -0.88
N ASP A 423 12.10 -21.57 -0.72
CA ASP A 423 13.36 -20.93 -1.13
C ASP A 423 13.98 -20.14 0.04
N THR A 424 14.78 -20.83 0.86
CA THR A 424 15.44 -20.27 2.05
C THR A 424 16.92 -19.98 1.87
N ALA A 425 17.51 -20.38 0.73
CA ALA A 425 18.96 -20.46 0.55
C ALA A 425 19.67 -19.09 0.71
N ASP A 426 19.10 -18.03 0.14
CA ASP A 426 19.68 -16.69 0.23
C ASP A 426 19.63 -16.13 1.65
N LEU A 427 18.52 -16.35 2.36
CA LEU A 427 18.36 -15.94 3.75
C LEU A 427 19.29 -16.73 4.68
N GLU A 428 19.39 -18.04 4.49
CA GLU A 428 20.34 -18.91 5.20
C GLU A 428 21.79 -18.48 4.98
N ALA A 429 22.16 -18.19 3.73
CA ALA A 429 23.50 -17.72 3.38
C ALA A 429 23.81 -16.38 4.06
N SER A 430 22.84 -15.48 4.10
CA SER A 430 22.96 -14.18 4.77
C SER A 430 23.10 -14.32 6.30
N LEU A 431 22.25 -15.16 6.93
CA LEU A 431 22.34 -15.51 8.35
C LEU A 431 23.71 -16.08 8.71
N LYS A 432 24.22 -17.01 7.90
CA LYS A 432 25.55 -17.59 8.10
C LYS A 432 26.68 -16.55 8.01
N ARG A 433 26.55 -15.55 7.13
CA ARG A 433 27.56 -14.49 6.97
C ARG A 433 27.53 -13.46 8.09
N HIS A 434 26.33 -13.07 8.54
CA HIS A 434 26.15 -11.87 9.37
C HIS A 434 25.64 -12.16 10.80
N ALA A 435 25.20 -13.39 11.07
CA ALA A 435 24.63 -13.82 12.34
C ALA A 435 24.98 -15.30 12.64
N ALA A 436 26.26 -15.68 12.48
CA ALA A 436 26.72 -17.07 12.53
C ALA A 436 26.41 -17.80 13.86
N ASP A 437 26.29 -17.05 14.96
CA ASP A 437 25.99 -17.60 16.29
C ASP A 437 24.49 -17.76 16.54
N VAL A 438 23.63 -17.28 15.65
CA VAL A 438 22.17 -17.37 15.78
C VAL A 438 21.72 -18.76 15.29
N PRO A 439 21.08 -19.58 16.13
CA PRO A 439 20.51 -20.85 15.72
C PRO A 439 19.47 -20.66 14.61
N VAL A 440 19.63 -21.43 13.53
CA VAL A 440 18.69 -21.47 12.40
C VAL A 440 18.01 -22.84 12.38
N ILE A 441 16.68 -22.83 12.42
CA ILE A 441 15.84 -24.01 12.41
C ILE A 441 15.14 -24.08 11.06
N GLY A 442 15.55 -25.05 10.26
CA GLY A 442 14.91 -25.34 8.98
C GLY A 442 13.58 -26.07 9.16
N GLN A 443 12.86 -26.23 8.05
CA GLN A 443 11.67 -27.08 8.03
C GLN A 443 12.04 -28.54 8.37
N PRO A 444 11.19 -29.28 9.10
CA PRO A 444 11.40 -30.71 9.32
C PRO A 444 11.57 -31.42 7.97
N LYS A 445 12.67 -32.18 7.83
CA LYS A 445 12.84 -33.13 6.73
C LYS A 445 11.99 -34.37 7.03
N GLY A 446 10.67 -34.25 6.91
CA GLY A 446 9.73 -35.35 7.17
C GLY A 446 8.32 -35.00 6.69
N ASP A 447 7.75 -35.90 5.89
CA ASP A 447 6.37 -35.93 5.36
C ASP A 447 6.04 -35.09 4.11
N THR A 448 7.05 -34.75 3.29
CA THR A 448 6.82 -34.49 1.84
C THR A 448 6.81 -35.78 1.00
N GLU A 449 7.06 -36.94 1.61
CA GLU A 449 6.80 -38.25 1.01
C GLU A 449 5.56 -38.86 1.68
N MET A 450 4.39 -38.72 1.06
CA MET A 450 3.28 -39.70 1.01
C MET A 450 1.93 -39.03 0.67
N VAL A 451 1.84 -38.44 -0.52
CA VAL A 451 0.70 -38.71 -1.42
C VAL A 451 1.28 -38.97 -2.82
N GLN A 452 2.12 -40.00 -2.93
CA GLN A 452 2.30 -40.67 -4.22
C GLN A 452 1.12 -41.63 -4.39
N SER A 453 -0.02 -41.10 -4.84
CA SER A 453 -0.88 -41.93 -5.68
C SER A 453 -0.18 -41.99 -7.03
N ALA A 454 0.25 -43.20 -7.41
CA ALA A 454 0.89 -43.50 -8.67
C ALA A 454 0.15 -42.87 -9.87
N ASP A 455 0.94 -42.44 -10.84
CA ASP A 455 0.58 -41.96 -12.18
C ASP A 455 0.37 -40.44 -12.36
N SER A 456 1.45 -39.66 -12.23
CA SER A 456 1.93 -38.77 -13.32
C SER A 456 3.18 -38.01 -12.90
N ALA A 457 4.22 -38.10 -13.72
CA ALA A 457 5.45 -37.34 -13.56
C ALA A 457 5.21 -35.86 -13.92
N GLY A 458 5.61 -34.94 -13.04
CA GLY A 458 6.01 -33.58 -13.45
C GLY A 458 5.12 -32.39 -13.08
N ALA A 459 4.34 -32.42 -11.99
CA ALA A 459 3.70 -31.21 -11.47
C ALA A 459 4.15 -30.95 -10.02
N ALA A 460 4.77 -29.79 -9.77
CA ALA A 460 4.94 -29.29 -8.41
C ALA A 460 3.55 -29.14 -7.78
N ALA A 461 3.34 -29.72 -6.59
CA ALA A 461 2.07 -29.62 -5.89
C ALA A 461 1.69 -28.14 -5.70
N GLU A 462 0.50 -27.74 -6.15
CA GLU A 462 0.05 -26.36 -5.95
C GLU A 462 -0.11 -26.06 -4.44
N PRO A 463 0.16 -24.82 -3.99
CA PRO A 463 -0.03 -24.43 -2.60
C PRO A 463 -1.50 -24.64 -2.19
N SER A 464 -1.74 -25.57 -1.26
CA SER A 464 -3.06 -25.80 -0.67
C SER A 464 -3.13 -25.14 0.72
N PRO A 465 -4.28 -24.57 1.13
CA PRO A 465 -4.45 -23.99 2.46
C PRO A 465 -4.00 -24.91 3.60
N ILE A 466 -4.29 -26.21 3.49
CA ILE A 466 -3.94 -27.25 4.48
C ILE A 466 -2.42 -27.41 4.63
N PHE A 467 -1.68 -27.26 3.53
CA PHE A 467 -0.22 -27.35 3.56
C PHE A 467 0.40 -26.15 4.29
N GLY A 468 -0.05 -24.93 3.97
CA GLY A 468 0.41 -23.72 4.63
C GLY A 468 0.11 -23.70 6.14
N ASP A 469 -1.09 -24.12 6.53
CA ASP A 469 -1.48 -24.22 7.95
C ASP A 469 -0.55 -25.17 8.72
N THR A 470 -0.25 -26.36 8.17
CA THR A 470 0.67 -27.34 8.78
C THR A 470 2.08 -26.78 8.93
N VAL A 471 2.60 -26.12 7.88
CA VAL A 471 3.93 -25.48 7.92
C VAL A 471 3.99 -24.44 9.04
N MET A 472 2.96 -23.62 9.19
CA MET A 472 2.93 -22.59 10.21
C MET A 472 2.80 -23.16 11.62
N ALA A 473 2.01 -24.22 11.81
CA ALA A 473 1.91 -24.92 13.09
C ALA A 473 3.27 -25.43 13.57
N HIS A 474 4.03 -26.09 12.70
CA HIS A 474 5.40 -26.54 13.02
C HIS A 474 6.35 -25.38 13.32
N ALA A 475 6.23 -24.25 12.61
CA ALA A 475 7.07 -23.08 12.87
C ALA A 475 6.76 -22.46 14.24
N VAL A 476 5.48 -22.37 14.61
CA VAL A 476 5.03 -21.89 15.92
C VAL A 476 5.49 -22.82 17.04
N GLU A 477 5.38 -24.13 16.86
CA GLU A 477 5.86 -25.12 17.83
C GLU A 477 7.39 -25.05 18.00
N SER A 478 8.13 -24.95 16.90
CA SER A 478 9.59 -24.78 16.92
C SER A 478 9.99 -23.51 17.67
N ALA A 479 9.33 -22.39 17.38
CA ALA A 479 9.58 -21.13 18.09
C ALA A 479 9.25 -21.23 19.59
N ALA A 480 8.15 -21.92 19.95
CA ALA A 480 7.73 -22.13 21.33
C ALA A 480 8.77 -22.92 22.14
N SER A 481 9.46 -23.88 21.51
CA SER A 481 10.47 -24.70 22.17
C SER A 481 11.76 -23.94 22.57
N ILE A 482 11.95 -22.73 22.06
CA ILE A 482 13.15 -21.90 22.24
C ILE A 482 12.85 -20.63 23.05
N ALA A 483 11.64 -20.10 22.90
CA ALA A 483 11.24 -18.84 23.50
C ALA A 483 11.20 -18.94 25.03
N GLU A 484 11.77 -17.94 25.69
CA GLU A 484 11.81 -17.81 27.15
C GLU A 484 11.08 -16.54 27.60
N PRO A 485 10.68 -16.43 28.88
CA PRO A 485 10.07 -15.22 29.41
C PRO A 485 10.90 -13.96 29.10
N GLY A 486 10.28 -12.97 28.46
CA GLY A 486 10.94 -11.74 27.98
C GLY A 486 11.21 -11.71 26.47
N ASP A 487 11.12 -12.85 25.79
CA ASP A 487 11.30 -12.92 24.34
C ASP A 487 10.04 -12.50 23.57
N THR A 488 10.24 -12.10 22.33
CA THR A 488 9.18 -11.93 21.33
C THR A 488 9.33 -12.98 20.23
N VAL A 489 8.27 -13.75 19.98
CA VAL A 489 8.16 -14.55 18.76
C VAL A 489 7.53 -13.67 17.69
N LEU A 490 8.32 -13.30 16.68
CA LEU A 490 7.91 -12.39 15.62
C LEU A 490 7.79 -13.14 14.30
N MET A 491 6.58 -13.19 13.75
CA MET A 491 6.34 -13.60 12.38
C MET A 491 6.48 -12.36 11.49
N ALA A 492 7.65 -12.19 10.85
CA ALA A 492 7.93 -11.08 9.91
C ALA A 492 8.75 -11.63 8.71
N PRO A 493 8.11 -12.13 7.65
CA PRO A 493 8.67 -13.18 6.80
C PRO A 493 9.78 -12.70 5.86
N ALA A 494 9.93 -11.39 5.65
CA ALA A 494 10.84 -10.76 4.68
C ALA A 494 10.63 -11.18 3.21
N ALA A 495 9.63 -12.01 2.92
CA ALA A 495 9.37 -12.60 1.61
C ALA A 495 7.87 -12.75 1.31
N ALA A 496 7.54 -12.92 0.03
CA ALA A 496 6.18 -13.18 -0.43
C ALA A 496 5.68 -14.56 0.04
N SER A 497 4.37 -14.74 0.16
CA SER A 497 3.75 -15.94 0.76
C SER A 497 3.34 -17.04 -0.23
N MET A 498 3.38 -16.74 -1.54
CA MET A 498 2.65 -17.49 -2.58
C MET A 498 3.23 -18.89 -2.88
N ASP A 499 4.34 -19.24 -2.25
CA ASP A 499 4.98 -20.55 -2.35
C ASP A 499 4.35 -21.61 -1.44
N GLN A 500 3.78 -21.20 -0.30
CA GLN A 500 3.18 -22.11 0.69
C GLN A 500 1.77 -21.70 1.12
N PHE A 501 1.36 -20.47 0.82
CA PHE A 501 0.09 -19.89 1.26
C PHE A 501 -0.62 -19.20 0.10
N THR A 502 -1.96 -19.18 0.13
CA THR A 502 -2.77 -18.52 -0.90
C THR A 502 -2.66 -16.98 -0.89
N SER A 503 -2.26 -16.39 0.24
CA SER A 503 -2.02 -14.97 0.41
C SER A 503 -1.23 -14.68 1.69
N TYR A 504 -0.77 -13.44 1.87
CA TYR A 504 -0.17 -13.03 3.15
C TYR A 504 -1.19 -13.09 4.29
N ALA A 505 -2.48 -12.87 4.01
CA ALA A 505 -3.55 -12.90 5.00
C ALA A 505 -3.73 -14.34 5.49
N HIS A 506 -3.81 -15.30 4.57
CA HIS A 506 -3.82 -16.73 4.89
C HIS A 506 -2.63 -17.14 5.77
N ARG A 507 -1.41 -16.70 5.44
CA ARG A 507 -0.21 -16.93 6.29
C ARG A 507 -0.35 -16.32 7.69
N GLY A 508 -0.89 -15.11 7.78
CA GLY A 508 -1.11 -14.43 9.05
C GLY A 508 -2.19 -15.11 9.90
N ASP A 509 -3.28 -15.55 9.29
CA ASP A 509 -4.37 -16.29 9.93
C ASP A 509 -3.88 -17.66 10.43
N ALA A 510 -3.06 -18.35 9.64
CA ALA A 510 -2.41 -19.60 10.03
C ALA A 510 -1.56 -19.41 11.29
N PHE A 511 -0.79 -18.32 11.37
CA PHE A 511 0.01 -18.00 12.55
C PHE A 511 -0.87 -17.69 13.76
N ILE A 512 -1.90 -16.87 13.60
CA ILE A 512 -2.85 -16.55 14.68
C ILE A 512 -3.48 -17.82 15.23
N ARG A 513 -3.93 -18.71 14.35
CA ARG A 513 -4.59 -19.98 14.73
C ARG A 513 -3.63 -20.89 15.48
N ALA A 514 -2.43 -21.13 14.94
CA ALA A 514 -1.42 -21.97 15.57
C ALA A 514 -1.00 -21.43 16.95
N VAL A 515 -0.85 -20.11 17.10
CA VAL A 515 -0.54 -19.50 18.41
C VAL A 515 -1.69 -19.67 19.40
N ARG A 516 -2.94 -19.50 18.95
CA ARG A 516 -4.12 -19.72 19.82
C ARG A 516 -4.22 -21.18 20.25
N GLU A 517 -4.07 -22.12 19.34
CA GLU A 517 -4.09 -23.56 19.64
C GLU A 517 -2.99 -23.95 20.63
N LEU A 518 -1.76 -23.44 20.44
CA LEU A 518 -0.66 -23.63 21.40
C LEU A 518 -1.00 -23.06 22.79
N VAL A 519 -1.56 -21.84 22.82
CA VAL A 519 -1.94 -21.16 24.06
C VAL A 519 -3.18 -21.79 24.70
N GLU A 520 -4.07 -22.46 23.98
CA GLU A 520 -5.22 -23.17 24.57
C GLU A 520 -4.81 -24.56 25.06
N GLY A 521 -4.03 -25.32 24.28
CA GLY A 521 -3.54 -26.65 24.64
C GLY A 521 -2.63 -26.66 25.86
N GLN A 522 -1.85 -25.59 26.09
CA GLN A 522 -1.08 -25.42 27.31
C GLN A 522 -1.94 -25.08 28.53
N ALA A 523 -3.15 -24.55 28.38
CA ALA A 523 -4.02 -24.22 29.52
C ALA A 523 -4.62 -25.49 30.12
N GLN A 524 -5.02 -26.43 29.26
CA GLN A 524 -5.60 -27.71 29.67
C GLN A 524 -4.59 -28.62 30.38
N THR A 525 -3.30 -28.55 30.03
CA THR A 525 -2.25 -29.36 30.68
C THR A 525 -1.75 -28.81 32.02
N THR A 526 -2.18 -27.60 32.43
CA THR A 526 -1.80 -27.01 33.74
C THR A 526 -2.88 -27.22 34.81
N GLU A 527 -4.08 -27.69 34.43
CA GLU A 527 -5.20 -27.97 35.35
C GLU A 527 -5.35 -29.46 35.72
N GLU A 528 -4.47 -30.33 35.21
CA GLU A 528 -4.28 -31.73 35.66
C GLU A 528 -3.06 -31.86 36.58
#